data_AF-A0AA88RDR3-F1
#
_entry.id   AF-A0AA88RDR3-F1
#
_cell.length_a   1.000
_cell.length_b   1.000
_cell.length_c   1.000
_cell.angle_alpha   90.00
_cell.angle_beta   90.00
_cell.angle_gamma   90.00
#
_symmetry.space_group_name_H-M   'P 1'
#
loop_
_entity.id
_entity.type
_entity.pdbx_description
1 polymer ?
#
loop_
_entity_poly.entity_id
_entity_poly.type
_entity_poly.pdbx_seq_one_letter_code
_entity_poly.pdbx_strand_id
1 'polypeptide(L)' 'MYKVTSQRESQKEALPHTPQEILLTTPHKKGIRNGPKALKPTPVIIRCKVCGRVKLPHFFCCSGIRDTDEQKGPNN' A
#
# COMPACT_ATOMS: atom_id res chain seq x y z
N MET A 1 -47.43 -9.30 50.92
CA MET A 1 -46.49 -10.27 50.30
C MET A 1 -46.76 -10.27 48.80
N TYR A 2 -45.84 -9.76 48.01
CA TYR A 2 -45.94 -9.61 46.56
C TYR A 2 -45.49 -10.89 45.82
N LYS A 3 -46.16 -11.23 44.71
CA LYS A 3 -45.62 -12.05 43.61
C LYS A 3 -46.17 -11.43 42.31
N VAL A 4 -45.50 -10.40 41.79
CA VAL A 4 -44.50 -10.43 40.70
C VAL A 4 -45.05 -11.11 39.44
N THR A 5 -45.39 -10.23 38.49
CA THR A 5 -45.68 -10.45 37.08
C THR A 5 -44.57 -11.26 36.40
N SER A 6 -44.91 -12.35 35.72
CA SER A 6 -43.98 -13.08 34.87
C SER A 6 -44.73 -13.51 33.61
N GLN A 7 -44.03 -13.51 32.48
CA GLN A 7 -44.50 -13.83 31.12
C GLN A 7 -44.94 -12.67 30.24
N ARG A 8 -44.03 -11.72 29.99
CA ARG A 8 -43.93 -11.04 28.67
C ARG A 8 -42.57 -10.36 28.50
N GLU A 9 -41.48 -11.09 28.76
CA GLU A 9 -40.10 -10.63 28.50
C GLU A 9 -39.32 -11.67 27.69
N SER A 10 -39.83 -12.09 26.55
CA SER A 10 -39.06 -12.99 25.67
C SER A 10 -38.99 -12.53 24.22
N GLN A 11 -39.41 -11.30 23.92
CA GLN A 11 -39.22 -10.70 22.60
C GLN A 11 -38.85 -9.22 22.77
N LYS A 12 -37.76 -8.96 23.50
CA LYS A 12 -37.03 -7.71 23.30
C LYS A 12 -36.09 -8.02 22.15
N GLU A 13 -36.37 -7.45 20.99
CA GLU A 13 -35.52 -7.49 19.80
C GLU A 13 -34.04 -7.48 20.20
N ALA A 14 -33.31 -8.50 19.77
CA ALA A 14 -31.88 -8.37 19.62
C ALA A 14 -31.67 -7.30 18.55
N LEU A 15 -31.55 -6.04 19.00
CA LEU A 15 -31.13 -4.93 18.18
C LEU A 15 -29.84 -5.39 17.48
N PRO A 16 -29.75 -5.36 16.14
CA PRO A 16 -28.46 -5.54 15.50
C PRO A 16 -27.57 -4.44 16.07
N HIS A 17 -26.51 -4.84 16.77
CA HIS A 17 -25.44 -3.95 17.18
C HIS A 17 -25.12 -3.10 15.96
N THR A 18 -25.46 -1.82 16.06
CA THR A 18 -25.14 -0.85 15.04
C THR A 18 -23.64 -0.96 14.78
N PRO A 19 -23.14 -0.71 13.55
CA PRO A 19 -21.71 -0.51 13.35
C PRO A 19 -21.29 0.84 13.97
N GLN A 20 -21.53 1.03 15.27
CA GLN A 20 -20.89 1.96 16.18
C GLN A 20 -19.87 1.09 16.93
N GLU A 21 -18.56 1.14 16.76
CA GLU A 21 -17.68 2.19 16.35
C GLU A 21 -16.49 1.51 15.65
N ILE A 22 -16.31 1.73 14.35
CA ILE A 22 -14.92 1.72 13.86
C ILE A 22 -14.33 2.98 14.50
N LEU A 23 -13.55 2.84 15.58
CA LEU A 23 -12.90 3.96 16.28
C LEU A 23 -12.35 4.92 15.23
N LEU A 24 -13.09 5.99 14.96
CA LEU A 24 -12.90 6.79 13.76
C LEU A 24 -11.69 7.66 14.06
N THR A 25 -10.52 7.12 13.75
CA THR A 25 -9.28 7.88 13.80
C THR A 25 -9.51 9.14 12.97
N THR A 26 -9.34 10.30 13.58
CA THR A 26 -9.47 11.56 12.84
C THR A 26 -8.49 11.56 11.66
N PRO A 27 -8.81 12.20 10.52
CA PRO A 27 -7.91 12.28 9.37
C PRO A 27 -6.51 12.78 9.77
N HIS A 28 -6.45 13.71 10.71
CA HIS A 28 -5.22 14.19 11.34
C HIS A 28 -4.39 13.07 11.98
N LYS A 29 -5.00 12.26 12.86
CA LYS A 29 -4.32 11.10 13.49
C LYS A 29 -3.95 10.01 12.48
N LYS A 30 -4.71 9.86 11.39
CA LYS A 30 -4.40 8.93 10.31
C LYS A 30 -3.20 9.43 9.49
N GLY A 31 -3.14 10.72 9.19
CA GLY A 31 -2.05 11.36 8.46
C GLY A 31 -0.72 11.28 9.21
N ILE A 32 -0.71 11.53 10.52
CA ILE A 32 0.52 11.46 11.33
C ILE A 32 1.07 10.03 11.38
N ARG A 33 0.20 9.02 11.49
CA ARG A 33 0.63 7.61 11.54
C ARG A 33 1.12 7.07 10.19
N ASN A 34 0.57 7.57 9.08
CA ASN A 34 0.89 7.08 7.73
C ASN A 34 1.88 7.95 6.95
N GLY A 35 2.02 9.23 7.30
CA GLY A 35 2.90 10.19 6.63
C GLY A 35 4.36 9.72 6.58
N PRO A 36 4.97 9.29 7.70
CA PRO A 36 6.33 8.77 7.72
C PRO A 36 6.53 7.46 6.91
N LYS A 37 5.45 6.74 6.58
CA LYS A 37 5.48 5.53 5.77
C LYS A 37 5.40 5.81 4.26
N ALA A 38 5.31 7.07 3.86
CA ALA A 38 5.32 7.43 2.46
C ALA A 38 6.64 6.96 1.81
N LEU A 39 6.52 6.26 0.69
CA LEU A 39 7.66 5.87 -0.11
C LEU A 39 8.35 7.13 -0.62
N LYS A 40 9.63 7.30 -0.25
CA LYS A 40 10.49 8.33 -0.84
C LYS A 40 10.71 7.93 -2.30
N PRO A 41 10.59 8.87 -3.27
CA PRO A 41 10.92 8.55 -4.65
C PRO A 41 12.37 8.09 -4.72
N THR A 42 12.64 7.00 -5.45
CA THR A 42 14.01 6.53 -5.66
C THR A 42 14.75 7.62 -6.44
N PRO A 43 15.83 8.21 -5.90
CA PRO A 43 16.43 9.42 -6.44
C PRO A 43 17.06 9.23 -7.83
N VAL A 44 17.31 7.98 -8.21
CA VAL A 44 17.99 7.64 -9.46
C VAL A 44 17.32 6.43 -10.08
N ILE A 45 16.54 6.67 -11.13
CA ILE A 45 15.95 5.64 -11.99
C ILE A 45 16.61 5.82 -13.37
N ILE A 46 17.47 4.88 -13.78
CA ILE A 46 18.28 5.02 -15.00
C ILE A 46 17.56 4.31 -16.15
N ARG A 47 17.55 4.91 -17.35
CA ARG A 47 17.12 4.20 -18.57
C ARG A 47 18.31 3.51 -19.21
N CYS A 48 18.15 2.25 -19.59
CA CYS A 48 19.15 1.58 -20.42
C CYS A 48 19.12 2.16 -21.82
N LYS A 49 20.28 2.55 -22.35
CA LYS A 49 20.38 3.12 -23.70
C LYS A 49 20.16 2.09 -24.81
N VAL A 50 20.40 0.80 -24.53
CA VAL A 50 20.25 -0.29 -25.49
C VAL A 50 18.79 -0.79 -25.58
N CYS A 51 18.19 -1.18 -24.45
CA CYS A 51 16.84 -1.76 -24.40
C CYS A 51 15.72 -0.73 -24.16
N GLY A 52 16.05 0.51 -23.79
CA GLY A 52 15.09 1.54 -23.37
C GLY A 52 14.41 1.29 -22.01
N ARG A 53 14.57 0.09 -21.42
CA ARG A 53 13.96 -0.26 -20.13
C ARG A 53 14.60 0.51 -18.98
N VAL A 54 13.77 0.81 -18.00
CA VAL A 54 14.17 1.41 -16.74
C VAL A 54 14.87 0.37 -15.86
N LYS A 55 16.00 0.74 -15.24
CA LYS A 55 16.78 -0.07 -14.33
C LYS A 55 17.10 0.70 -13.04
N LEU A 56 17.14 -0.03 -11.92
CA LEU A 56 17.64 0.49 -10.66
C LEU A 56 19.17 0.70 -10.73
N PRO A 57 19.74 1.62 -9.93
CA PRO A 57 21.18 1.69 -9.73
C PRO A 57 21.69 0.30 -9.32
N HIS A 58 22.76 -0.17 -9.95
CA HIS A 58 23.37 -1.51 -9.78
C HIS A 58 22.68 -2.71 -10.45
N PHE A 59 21.48 -2.55 -11.01
CA PHE A 59 20.92 -3.56 -11.91
C PHE A 59 21.42 -3.31 -13.34
N PHE A 60 21.90 -4.35 -14.03
CA PHE A 60 22.39 -4.25 -15.41
C PHE A 60 21.30 -4.73 -16.39
N CYS A 61 20.66 -3.82 -17.16
CA CYS A 61 19.99 -4.22 -18.42
C CYS A 61 21.06 -4.44 -19.50
N CYS A 62 20.81 -5.35 -20.45
CA CYS A 62 21.69 -5.63 -21.58
C CYS A 62 23.11 -6.05 -21.19
N SER A 63 23.25 -6.86 -20.14
CA SER A 63 24.52 -7.44 -19.68
C SER A 63 25.61 -6.42 -19.31
N GLY A 64 25.24 -5.15 -19.12
CA GLY A 64 26.18 -4.11 -18.72
C GLY A 64 27.00 -3.51 -19.87
N ILE A 65 26.55 -3.64 -21.13
CA ILE A 65 27.08 -2.87 -22.26
C ILE A 65 27.18 -1.40 -21.83
N ARG A 66 28.41 -0.88 -21.74
CA ARG A 66 28.67 0.50 -21.35
C ARG A 66 28.65 1.33 -22.62
N ASP A 67 28.32 2.62 -22.50
CA ASP A 67 28.25 3.56 -23.63
C ASP A 67 29.59 3.67 -24.42
N THR A 68 30.67 3.07 -23.92
CA THR A 68 31.98 2.97 -24.57
C THR A 68 32.07 1.80 -25.58
N ASP A 69 31.13 0.85 -25.54
CA ASP A 69 31.11 -0.33 -26.42
C ASP A 69 30.32 -0.08 -27.73
N GLU A 70 30.04 1.18 -28.07
CA GLU A 70 29.34 1.62 -29.29
C GLU A 70 30.25 1.55 -30.55
N GLN A 71 31.21 0.62 -30.55
CA GLN A 71 32.05 0.28 -31.70
C GLN A 71 32.21 -1.24 -31.82
N LYS A 72 31.11 -1.97 -31.91
CA LYS A 72 31.14 -3.25 -32.62
C LYS A 72 29.86 -3.40 -33.40
N GLY A 73 29.89 -2.88 -34.64
CA GLY A 73 28.85 -3.13 -35.62
C GLY A 73 28.58 -4.62 -35.77
N PRO A 74 27.35 -5.02 -36.14
CA PRO A 74 27.08 -6.41 -36.46
C PRO A 74 27.84 -6.75 -37.75
N ASN A 75 28.87 -7.57 -37.64
CA ASN A 75 29.37 -8.34 -38.78
C ASN A 75 28.35 -9.44 -39.07
N ASN A 76 27.39 -9.16 -39.94
CA ASN A 76 26.90 -10.10 -40.96
C ASN A 76 26.15 -9.32 -42.05
#